data_AF-A0A7H0Y1U1-F1
#
_entry.id   AF-A0A7H0Y1U1-F1
#
_cell.length_a   1.000
_cell.length_b   1.000
_cell.length_c   1.000
_cell.angle_alpha   90.00
_cell.angle_beta   90.00
_cell.angle_gamma   90.00
#
_symmetry.space_group_name_H-M   'P 1'
#
loop_
_entity.id
_entity.type
_entity.pdbx_description
1 polymer ?
#
loop_
_entity_poly.entity_id
_entity_poly.type
_entity_poly.pdbx_seq_one_letter_code
_entity_poly.pdbx_strand_id
1 'polypeptide(L)'
;MAEIKWIKLSTGMFDDEKIKIIEDMPEADTIIVIWLKLMTMTGRSNMGGYIMLTESIPYTEDMLISVIKRPLPVIKMALSIFERFGMLEISEQGAFFLPNWEKHQNTESLEKVREYERKRKAEQRAKRKQLQLAEPSPGNVPDSPVDVTPLEVRSKTKEKESSCCLTPETEIKSEDEGIPFTRQDAVPVTPETDADSGQDKISSTDMDYHNAVATKYLQRRGKGLMISMKDESVISKYIADNIPLQTALDGIDKAFDDFKPNPKNKYDGIKSLNYCTELIYALHASREAVAEDKKSIETEVQQQSDQTELVGEYTKADIQTMLTKLRAKQGG
;
A
#
# COMPACT_ATOMS: atom_id res chain seq x y z
N MET A 1 4.06 28.07 -5.66
CA MET A 1 2.79 27.75 -6.36
C MET A 1 2.09 26.64 -5.61
N ALA A 2 0.76 26.52 -5.70
CA ALA A 2 0.05 25.37 -5.14
C ALA A 2 0.42 24.15 -5.98
N GLU A 3 1.21 23.26 -5.40
CA GLU A 3 1.63 22.01 -6.02
C GLU A 3 0.39 21.13 -6.23
N ILE A 4 0.08 20.83 -7.49
CA ILE A 4 -0.97 19.87 -7.81
C ILE A 4 -0.42 18.48 -7.54
N LYS A 5 -0.95 17.84 -6.49
CA LYS A 5 -0.43 16.56 -5.98
C LYS A 5 -0.89 15.34 -6.80
N TRP A 6 -1.94 15.48 -7.60
CA TRP A 6 -2.54 14.37 -8.33
C TRP A 6 -3.19 14.85 -9.63
N ILE A 7 -3.21 13.98 -10.63
CA ILE A 7 -4.02 14.11 -11.84
C ILE A 7 -5.08 13.02 -11.84
N LYS A 8 -6.27 13.31 -12.36
CA LYS A 8 -7.27 12.26 -12.61
C LYS A 8 -6.93 11.57 -13.93
N LEU A 9 -6.92 10.25 -13.92
CA LEU A 9 -6.83 9.41 -15.12
C LEU A 9 -8.20 8.74 -15.35
N SER A 10 -8.62 8.66 -16.60
CA SER A 10 -9.83 7.93 -16.98
C SER A 10 -9.59 6.43 -16.82
N THR A 11 -10.55 5.70 -16.26
CA THR A 11 -10.50 4.23 -16.16
C THR A 11 -10.48 3.56 -17.53
N GLY A 12 -11.07 4.21 -18.54
CA GLY A 12 -11.06 3.76 -19.94
C GLY A 12 -9.95 4.37 -20.79
N MET A 13 -8.84 4.81 -20.18
CA MET A 13 -7.71 5.40 -20.94
C MET A 13 -7.15 4.41 -21.98
N PHE A 14 -7.05 3.13 -21.61
CA PHE A 14 -6.58 2.06 -22.49
C PHE A 14 -7.64 1.63 -23.52
N ASP A 15 -8.88 2.11 -23.39
CA ASP A 15 -9.92 1.86 -24.39
C ASP A 15 -9.85 2.82 -25.58
N ASP A 16 -9.11 3.92 -25.45
CA ASP A 16 -8.90 4.91 -26.50
C ASP A 16 -8.21 4.28 -27.73
N GLU A 17 -8.77 4.52 -28.91
CA GLU A 17 -8.28 3.94 -30.16
C GLU A 17 -6.80 4.27 -30.42
N LYS A 18 -6.34 5.46 -30.03
CA LYS A 18 -4.95 5.87 -30.19
C LYS A 18 -4.04 5.09 -29.25
N ILE A 19 -4.48 4.86 -28.01
CA ILE A 19 -3.73 4.06 -27.04
C ILE A 19 -3.66 2.60 -27.48
N LYS A 20 -4.77 2.02 -27.97
CA LYS A 20 -4.79 0.66 -28.53
C LYS A 20 -3.82 0.52 -29.71
N ILE A 21 -3.80 1.50 -30.62
CA ILE A 21 -2.85 1.52 -31.73
C ILE A 21 -1.39 1.61 -31.23
N ILE A 22 -1.13 2.33 -30.14
CA ILE A 22 0.20 2.38 -29.51
C ILE A 22 0.58 1.04 -28.86
N GLU A 23 -0.39 0.32 -28.28
CA GLU A 23 -0.16 -1.01 -27.68
C GLU A 23 0.32 -2.04 -28.72
N ASP A 24 -0.06 -1.88 -29.98
CA ASP A 24 0.39 -2.71 -31.09
C ASP A 24 1.79 -2.33 -31.64
N MET A 25 2.38 -1.21 -31.17
CA MET A 25 3.69 -0.73 -31.64
C MET A 25 4.86 -1.37 -30.86
N PRO A 26 6.06 -1.47 -31.47
CA PRO A 26 7.26 -1.78 -30.71
C PRO A 26 7.52 -0.69 -29.65
N GLU A 27 8.01 -1.10 -28.49
CA GLU A 27 8.19 -0.23 -27.32
C GLU A 27 6.90 0.41 -26.78
N ALA A 28 5.72 -0.19 -27.04
CA ALA A 28 4.40 0.23 -26.55
C ALA A 28 4.43 0.74 -25.10
N ASP A 29 4.85 -0.09 -24.15
CA ASP A 29 4.94 0.25 -22.72
C ASP A 29 5.77 1.51 -22.48
N THR A 30 6.87 1.68 -23.22
CA THR A 30 7.73 2.85 -23.07
C THR A 30 7.06 4.10 -23.61
N ILE A 31 6.38 4.01 -24.75
CA ILE A 31 5.63 5.12 -25.33
C ILE A 31 4.50 5.53 -24.37
N ILE A 32 3.73 4.58 -23.85
CA ILE A 32 2.63 4.84 -22.90
C ILE A 32 3.17 5.46 -21.60
N VAL A 33 4.30 4.97 -21.08
CA VAL A 33 4.94 5.58 -19.90
C VAL A 33 5.40 7.02 -20.19
N ILE A 34 5.93 7.29 -21.38
CA ILE A 34 6.28 8.66 -21.79
C ILE A 34 5.02 9.54 -21.80
N TRP A 35 3.92 9.05 -22.37
CA TRP A 35 2.65 9.78 -22.40
C TRP A 35 2.16 10.13 -20.99
N LEU A 36 2.14 9.17 -20.07
CA LEU A 36 1.76 9.40 -18.67
C LEU A 36 2.67 10.42 -17.99
N LYS A 37 3.99 10.35 -18.25
CA LYS A 37 4.93 11.35 -17.71
C LYS A 37 4.61 12.75 -18.24
N LEU A 38 4.36 12.90 -19.54
CA LEU A 38 3.94 14.19 -20.11
C LEU A 38 2.66 14.70 -19.46
N MET A 39 1.64 13.85 -19.27
CA MET A 39 0.41 14.23 -18.57
C MET A 39 0.68 14.71 -17.13
N THR A 40 1.53 14.01 -16.37
CA THR A 40 1.87 14.45 -15.01
C THR A 40 2.63 15.77 -14.99
N MET A 41 3.49 16.03 -15.98
CA MET A 41 4.20 17.30 -16.12
C MET A 41 3.23 18.44 -16.43
N THR A 42 2.28 18.22 -17.35
CA THR A 42 1.21 19.19 -17.67
C THR A 42 0.32 19.46 -16.47
N GLY A 43 -0.02 18.43 -15.68
CA GLY A 43 -0.80 18.59 -14.46
C GLY A 43 -0.05 19.37 -13.37
N ARG A 44 1.26 19.19 -13.27
CA ARG A 44 2.10 19.93 -12.32
C ARG A 44 2.23 21.41 -12.68
N SER A 45 2.42 21.74 -13.97
CA SER A 45 2.47 23.14 -14.44
C SER A 45 1.08 23.80 -14.39
N ASN A 46 0.03 23.04 -14.72
CA ASN A 46 -1.35 23.49 -14.83
C ASN A 46 -1.50 24.80 -15.62
N MET A 47 -0.82 24.87 -16.76
CA MET A 47 -0.87 25.99 -17.70
C MET A 47 -1.73 25.61 -18.91
N GLY A 48 -2.98 25.21 -18.70
CA GLY A 48 -3.95 24.97 -19.77
C GLY A 48 -3.57 23.93 -20.82
N GLY A 49 -2.64 23.01 -20.52
CA GLY A 49 -2.14 22.01 -21.48
C GLY A 49 -0.67 22.17 -21.87
N TYR A 50 -0.03 23.29 -21.52
CA TYR A 50 1.39 23.51 -21.81
C TYR A 50 2.33 22.79 -20.83
N ILE A 51 3.35 22.14 -21.39
CA ILE A 51 4.40 21.46 -20.62
C ILE A 51 5.50 22.46 -20.28
N MET A 52 5.40 23.04 -19.09
CA MET A 52 6.26 24.13 -18.63
C MET A 52 7.13 23.71 -17.44
N LEU A 53 8.42 24.05 -17.45
CA LEU A 53 9.32 23.87 -16.30
C LEU A 53 8.99 24.88 -15.21
N THR A 54 8.81 26.14 -15.61
CA THR A 54 8.41 27.26 -14.76
C THR A 54 7.29 28.04 -15.45
N GLU A 55 6.76 29.09 -14.82
CA GLU A 55 5.67 29.89 -15.44
C GLU A 55 6.05 30.51 -16.80
N SER A 56 7.34 30.65 -17.10
CA SER A 56 7.84 31.29 -18.33
C SER A 56 8.70 30.41 -19.22
N ILE A 57 9.16 29.23 -18.75
CA ILE A 57 10.10 28.38 -19.50
C ILE A 57 9.41 27.07 -19.91
N PRO A 58 9.17 26.84 -21.21
CA PRO A 58 8.69 25.55 -21.69
C PRO A 58 9.79 24.48 -21.61
N TYR A 59 9.39 23.22 -21.46
CA TYR A 59 10.34 22.12 -21.60
C TYR A 59 10.79 21.97 -23.06
N THR A 60 12.09 21.81 -23.27
CA THR A 60 12.67 21.42 -24.56
C THR A 60 12.93 19.91 -24.61
N GLU A 61 13.17 19.36 -25.80
CA GLU A 61 13.49 17.93 -25.98
C GLU A 61 14.64 17.47 -25.08
N ASP A 62 15.72 18.25 -25.00
CA ASP A 62 16.89 17.91 -24.18
C ASP A 62 16.56 17.85 -22.69
N MET A 63 15.67 18.73 -22.24
CA MET A 63 15.21 18.73 -20.85
C MET A 63 14.29 17.54 -20.55
N LEU A 64 13.50 17.11 -21.53
CA LEU A 64 12.69 15.90 -21.40
C LEU A 64 13.55 14.65 -21.19
N ILE A 65 14.73 14.55 -21.80
CA ILE A 65 15.67 13.42 -21.57
C ILE A 65 15.96 13.26 -20.07
N SER A 66 16.31 14.35 -19.41
CA SER A 66 16.68 14.37 -17.99
C SER A 66 15.51 13.96 -17.08
N VAL A 67 14.30 14.43 -17.38
CA VAL A 67 13.11 14.15 -16.57
C VAL A 67 12.53 12.76 -16.84
N ILE A 68 12.44 12.38 -18.10
CA ILE A 68 11.80 11.12 -18.54
C ILE A 68 12.73 9.93 -18.31
N LYS A 69 14.05 10.15 -18.22
CA LYS A 69 15.06 9.08 -18.00
C LYS A 69 14.95 7.97 -19.04
N ARG A 70 14.87 8.38 -20.31
CA ARG A 70 14.84 7.52 -21.49
C ARG A 70 15.80 8.06 -22.56
N PRO A 71 16.33 7.21 -23.45
CA PRO A 71 17.21 7.67 -24.52
C PRO A 71 16.52 8.70 -25.44
N LEU A 72 17.28 9.68 -25.93
CA LEU A 72 16.77 10.71 -26.85
C LEU A 72 16.05 10.12 -28.09
N PRO A 73 16.54 9.04 -28.74
CA PRO A 73 15.85 8.47 -29.90
C PRO A 73 14.43 7.99 -29.57
N VAL A 74 14.25 7.39 -28.39
CA VAL A 74 12.95 6.87 -27.92
C VAL A 74 11.99 8.02 -27.63
N ILE A 75 12.49 9.08 -26.99
CA ILE A 75 11.68 10.28 -26.71
C ILE A 75 11.25 10.94 -28.02
N LYS A 76 12.17 11.13 -28.99
CA LYS A 76 11.83 11.69 -30.31
C LYS A 76 10.80 10.84 -31.04
N MET A 77 10.96 9.52 -31.01
CA MET A 77 10.01 8.59 -31.60
C MET A 77 8.63 8.78 -30.96
N ALA A 78 8.53 8.75 -29.63
CA ALA A 78 7.27 8.92 -28.91
C ALA A 78 6.61 10.29 -29.20
N LEU A 79 7.37 11.39 -29.14
CA LEU A 79 6.87 12.73 -29.47
C LEU A 79 6.30 12.79 -30.89
N SER A 80 6.99 12.18 -31.87
CA SER A 80 6.52 12.13 -33.25
C SER A 80 5.25 11.28 -33.43
N ILE A 81 5.04 10.27 -32.58
CA ILE A 81 3.82 9.45 -32.58
C ILE A 81 2.66 10.26 -32.00
N PHE A 82 2.87 10.93 -30.88
CA PHE A 82 1.84 11.78 -30.26
C PHE A 82 1.45 12.96 -31.16
N GLU A 83 2.40 13.57 -31.85
CA GLU A 83 2.15 14.61 -32.83
C GLU A 83 1.28 14.08 -33.98
N ARG A 84 1.65 12.94 -34.58
CA ARG A 84 0.86 12.30 -35.65
C ARG A 84 -0.56 11.95 -35.22
N PHE A 85 -0.75 11.56 -33.96
CA PHE A 85 -2.05 11.23 -33.41
C PHE A 85 -2.82 12.46 -32.89
N GLY A 86 -2.27 13.67 -33.01
CA GLY A 86 -2.88 14.89 -32.48
C GLY A 86 -3.09 14.86 -30.97
N MET A 87 -2.24 14.10 -30.26
CA MET A 87 -2.19 14.04 -28.79
C MET A 87 -1.24 15.11 -28.22
N LEU A 88 -0.32 15.60 -29.06
CA LEU A 88 0.68 16.60 -28.75
C LEU A 88 0.79 17.57 -29.92
N GLU A 89 0.92 18.85 -29.63
CA GLU A 89 1.24 19.89 -30.61
C GLU A 89 2.52 20.62 -30.19
N ILE A 90 3.33 20.99 -31.17
CA ILE A 90 4.54 21.78 -30.95
C ILE A 90 4.27 23.18 -31.50
N SER A 91 4.29 24.18 -30.63
CA SER A 91 4.13 25.58 -31.02
C SER A 91 5.33 26.07 -31.86
N GLU A 92 5.17 27.15 -32.61
CA GLU A 92 6.24 27.80 -33.39
C GLU A 92 7.48 28.14 -32.52
N GLN A 93 7.27 28.32 -31.22
CA GLN A 93 8.31 28.63 -30.22
C GLN A 93 8.97 27.37 -29.63
N GLY A 94 8.63 26.17 -30.13
CA GLY A 94 9.13 24.88 -29.64
C GLY A 94 8.50 24.41 -28.33
N ALA A 95 7.40 25.02 -27.90
CA ALA A 95 6.69 24.62 -26.68
C ALA A 95 5.72 23.47 -26.94
N PHE A 96 5.76 22.45 -26.08
CA PHE A 96 4.86 21.30 -26.15
C PHE A 96 3.50 21.61 -25.51
N PHE A 97 2.43 21.29 -26.23
CA PHE A 97 1.04 21.50 -25.84
C PHE A 97 0.23 20.21 -25.96
N LEU A 98 -0.57 19.89 -24.94
CA LEU A 98 -1.52 18.77 -24.97
C LEU A 98 -2.94 19.32 -25.28
N PRO A 99 -3.49 19.04 -26.48
CA PRO A 99 -4.85 19.45 -26.83
C PRO A 99 -5.89 18.84 -25.88
N ASN A 100 -7.00 19.56 -25.69
CA ASN A 100 -8.14 19.13 -24.85
C ASN A 100 -7.81 18.83 -23.38
N TRP A 101 -6.63 19.21 -22.87
CA TRP A 101 -6.23 18.99 -21.47
C TRP A 101 -7.27 19.50 -20.45
N GLU A 102 -7.82 20.69 -20.68
CA GLU A 102 -8.79 21.34 -19.78
C GLU A 102 -10.14 20.64 -19.70
N LYS A 103 -10.52 19.84 -20.71
CA LYS A 103 -11.77 19.07 -20.66
C LYS A 103 -11.65 17.85 -19.73
N HIS A 104 -10.43 17.34 -19.55
CA HIS A 104 -10.16 16.14 -18.78
C HIS A 104 -9.71 16.43 -17.34
N GLN A 105 -9.32 17.67 -17.02
CA GLN A 105 -9.02 18.12 -15.66
C GLN A 105 -10.05 19.18 -15.25
N ASN A 106 -10.68 19.04 -14.08
CA ASN A 106 -11.66 20.01 -13.58
C ASN A 106 -10.96 21.32 -13.14
N THR A 107 -10.48 22.11 -14.11
CA THR A 107 -9.68 23.33 -13.93
C THR A 107 -10.42 24.39 -13.14
N GLU A 108 -11.72 24.55 -13.39
CA GLU A 108 -12.57 25.56 -12.73
C GLU A 108 -12.66 25.35 -11.21
N SER A 109 -12.70 24.10 -10.77
CA SER A 109 -12.70 23.77 -9.33
C SER A 109 -11.36 24.07 -8.66
N LEU A 110 -10.24 23.93 -9.37
CA LEU A 110 -8.89 24.21 -8.87
C LEU A 110 -8.59 25.72 -8.82
N GLU A 111 -9.11 26.50 -9.78
CA GLU A 111 -9.03 27.96 -9.74
C GLU A 111 -9.79 28.54 -8.55
N LYS A 112 -11.02 28.07 -8.31
CA LYS A 112 -11.81 28.46 -7.13
C LYS A 112 -11.07 28.18 -5.82
N VAL A 113 -10.37 27.05 -5.73
CA VAL A 113 -9.51 26.72 -4.57
C VAL A 113 -8.33 27.70 -4.45
N ARG A 114 -7.67 28.04 -5.56
CA ARG A 114 -6.56 29.01 -5.57
C ARG A 114 -7.01 30.41 -5.15
N GLU A 115 -8.16 30.87 -5.64
CA GLU A 115 -8.71 32.18 -5.27
C GLU A 115 -9.11 32.23 -3.80
N TYR A 116 -9.74 31.16 -3.31
CA TYR A 116 -10.07 31.02 -1.90
C TYR A 116 -8.82 31.07 -1.02
N GLU A 117 -7.76 30.34 -1.37
CA GLU A 117 -6.50 30.38 -0.64
C GLU A 117 -5.81 31.75 -0.70
N ARG A 118 -5.85 32.42 -1.86
CA ARG A 118 -5.31 33.77 -2.05
C ARG A 118 -6.01 34.75 -1.12
N LYS A 119 -7.34 34.71 -1.07
CA LYS A 119 -8.17 35.54 -0.20
C LYS A 119 -7.92 35.23 1.28
N ARG A 120 -7.85 33.95 1.65
CA ARG A 120 -7.57 33.51 3.04
C ARG A 120 -6.21 33.99 3.53
N LYS A 121 -5.15 33.85 2.71
CA LYS A 121 -3.80 34.33 3.05
C LYS A 121 -3.75 35.86 3.13
N ALA A 122 -4.46 36.57 2.27
CA ALA A 122 -4.54 38.03 2.32
C ALA A 122 -5.23 38.51 3.62
N GLU A 123 -6.36 37.91 3.99
CA GLU A 123 -7.07 38.20 5.23
C GLU A 123 -6.22 37.89 6.47
N GLN A 124 -5.49 36.78 6.46
CA GLN A 124 -4.58 36.42 7.56
C GLN A 124 -3.44 37.44 7.73
N ARG A 125 -2.85 37.93 6.61
CA ARG A 125 -1.83 38.98 6.65
C ARG A 125 -2.41 40.31 7.13
N ALA A 126 -3.62 40.66 6.69
CA ALA A 126 -4.30 41.87 7.12
C ALA A 126 -4.58 41.84 8.64
N LYS A 127 -5.12 40.73 9.16
CA LYS A 127 -5.33 40.53 10.60
C LYS A 127 -4.02 40.59 11.40
N ARG A 128 -2.94 39.97 10.91
CA ARG A 128 -1.61 40.07 11.56
C ARG A 128 -1.09 41.52 11.61
N LYS A 129 -1.20 42.27 10.52
CA LYS A 129 -0.81 43.69 10.50
C LYS A 129 -1.67 44.53 11.45
N GLN A 130 -2.97 44.25 11.51
CA GLN A 130 -3.91 44.97 12.38
C GLN A 130 -3.65 44.71 13.87
N LEU A 131 -3.27 43.47 14.23
CA LEU A 131 -2.85 43.11 15.59
C LEU A 131 -1.51 43.75 15.98
N GLN A 132 -0.56 43.87 15.05
CA GLN A 132 0.73 44.55 15.28
C GLN A 132 0.60 46.07 15.41
N LEU A 133 -0.39 46.68 14.75
CA LEU A 133 -0.70 48.12 14.85
C LEU A 133 -1.55 48.45 16.09
N ALA A 134 -2.12 47.45 16.76
CA ALA A 134 -2.99 47.60 17.91
C ALA A 134 -2.27 47.42 19.26
N GLU A 135 -0.95 47.17 19.28
CA GLU A 135 -0.17 47.25 20.52
C GLU A 135 0.11 48.73 20.86
N PRO A 136 -0.43 49.27 21.97
CA PRO A 136 0.02 50.56 22.47
C PRO A 136 1.44 50.41 23.03
N SER A 137 2.34 51.28 22.57
CA SER A 137 3.68 51.44 23.12
C SER A 137 3.66 51.52 24.66
N PRO A 138 4.32 50.60 25.39
CA PRO A 138 4.58 50.79 26.80
C PRO A 138 5.86 51.61 26.95
N GLY A 139 5.72 52.77 27.59
CA GLY A 139 6.84 53.62 27.99
C GLY A 139 7.81 52.90 28.93
N ASN A 140 9.07 53.35 28.85
CA ASN A 140 10.21 53.10 29.74
C ASN A 140 9.82 52.86 31.22
N VAL A 141 10.35 51.82 31.89
CA VAL A 141 11.50 51.77 32.86
C VAL A 141 11.74 50.28 33.30
N PRO A 142 12.84 49.88 34.02
CA PRO A 142 13.51 48.59 33.84
C PRO A 142 13.39 47.60 35.03
N ASP A 143 13.88 46.37 34.78
CA ASP A 143 14.35 45.33 35.70
C ASP A 143 13.41 44.74 36.78
N SER A 144 13.00 43.48 36.57
CA SER A 144 13.30 42.31 37.44
C SER A 144 12.45 41.09 37.01
N PRO A 145 12.91 39.83 37.16
CA PRO A 145 12.37 38.67 36.46
C PRO A 145 11.35 37.90 37.30
N VAL A 146 10.18 37.58 36.74
CA VAL A 146 9.27 36.58 37.33
C VAL A 146 8.64 35.70 36.24
N ASP A 147 8.86 34.40 36.46
CA ASP A 147 8.29 33.18 35.91
C ASP A 147 6.75 33.18 35.77
N VAL A 148 6.22 32.74 34.61
CA VAL A 148 5.00 31.90 34.51
C VAL A 148 4.76 31.31 33.10
N THR A 149 4.78 29.97 33.03
CA THR A 149 3.91 29.03 32.26
C THR A 149 3.40 29.39 30.84
N PRO A 150 3.62 28.53 29.82
CA PRO A 150 2.89 28.61 28.55
C PRO A 150 1.50 27.97 28.68
N LEU A 151 0.45 28.78 28.52
CA LEU A 151 -0.93 28.34 28.43
C LEU A 151 -1.21 27.77 27.02
N GLU A 152 -1.33 26.45 26.92
CA GLU A 152 -1.80 25.74 25.73
C GLU A 152 -3.25 26.11 25.38
N VAL A 153 -3.45 26.74 24.22
CA VAL A 153 -4.78 26.84 23.60
C VAL A 153 -4.89 25.79 22.50
N ARG A 154 -5.46 24.64 22.89
CA ARG A 154 -5.90 23.55 22.01
C ARG A 154 -7.13 24.00 21.22
N SER A 155 -6.96 24.38 19.96
CA SER A 155 -8.06 24.56 19.02
C SER A 155 -8.36 23.23 18.30
N LYS A 156 -9.53 22.67 18.61
CA LYS A 156 -10.10 21.50 17.91
C LYS A 156 -10.52 21.92 16.51
N THR A 157 -9.79 21.50 15.47
CA THR A 157 -10.26 21.60 14.09
C THR A 157 -10.99 20.31 13.73
N LYS A 158 -12.32 20.38 13.61
CA LYS A 158 -13.12 19.33 12.96
C LYS A 158 -12.91 19.45 11.45
N GLU A 159 -12.12 18.56 10.88
CA GLU A 159 -12.11 18.35 9.43
C GLU A 159 -13.34 17.52 9.07
N LYS A 160 -14.32 18.16 8.42
CA LYS A 160 -15.39 17.46 7.71
C LYS A 160 -14.91 17.25 6.28
N GLU A 161 -14.44 16.05 5.99
CA GLU A 161 -14.35 15.55 4.61
C GLU A 161 -15.77 15.39 4.07
N SER A 162 -16.19 16.29 3.18
CA SER A 162 -17.39 16.10 2.37
C SER A 162 -17.02 15.27 1.14
N SER A 163 -16.96 13.95 1.36
CA SER A 163 -17.17 12.94 0.32
C SER A 163 -18.54 13.17 -0.31
N CYS A 164 -18.58 13.47 -1.61
CA CYS A 164 -19.84 13.61 -2.35
C CYS A 164 -19.69 13.03 -3.75
N CYS A 165 -19.60 11.71 -3.84
CA CYS A 165 -19.95 10.93 -5.03
C CYS A 165 -20.55 9.60 -4.54
N LEU A 166 -21.81 9.64 -4.13
CA LEU A 166 -22.69 8.48 -4.19
C LEU A 166 -23.84 8.85 -5.11
N THR A 167 -23.98 8.11 -6.20
CA THR A 167 -25.25 7.91 -6.91
C THR A 167 -25.33 6.47 -7.37
N PRO A 168 -26.55 5.94 -7.55
CA PRO A 168 -26.89 4.56 -7.22
C PRO A 168 -26.60 3.57 -8.33
N GLU A 169 -26.47 2.32 -7.93
CA GLU A 169 -26.49 1.12 -8.75
C GLU A 169 -27.73 1.10 -9.64
N THR A 170 -27.52 1.10 -10.95
CA THR A 170 -28.50 0.63 -11.93
C THR A 170 -28.06 -0.73 -12.43
N GLU A 171 -28.95 -1.69 -12.25
CA GLU A 171 -28.90 -3.10 -12.64
C GLU A 171 -28.33 -3.31 -14.05
N ILE A 172 -27.27 -4.11 -14.16
CA ILE A 172 -26.91 -4.78 -15.41
C ILE A 172 -26.78 -6.27 -15.09
N LYS A 173 -27.74 -7.02 -15.61
CA LYS A 173 -27.66 -8.47 -15.76
C LYS A 173 -26.67 -8.74 -16.89
N SER A 174 -25.63 -9.51 -16.63
CA SER A 174 -24.93 -10.24 -17.70
C SER A 174 -24.47 -11.58 -17.15
N GLU A 175 -24.80 -12.59 -17.94
CA GLU A 175 -24.66 -14.01 -17.69
C GLU A 175 -23.18 -14.42 -17.60
N ASP A 176 -22.97 -15.39 -16.71
CA ASP A 176 -21.72 -16.10 -16.44
C ASP A 176 -21.44 -17.07 -17.59
N GLU A 177 -20.39 -16.81 -18.36
CA GLU A 177 -19.76 -17.80 -19.24
C GLU A 177 -18.28 -17.84 -18.86
N GLY A 178 -17.90 -18.92 -18.20
CA GLY A 178 -16.54 -19.15 -17.72
C GLY A 178 -15.55 -19.47 -18.84
N ILE A 179 -14.26 -19.46 -18.48
CA ILE A 179 -13.26 -20.53 -18.68
C ILE A 179 -11.85 -19.96 -18.37
N PRO A 180 -10.92 -20.80 -17.86
CA PRO A 180 -9.78 -20.39 -17.06
C PRO A 180 -8.50 -20.28 -17.90
N PHE A 181 -7.47 -19.57 -17.41
CA PHE A 181 -6.12 -19.77 -17.94
C PHE A 181 -5.02 -19.59 -16.89
N THR A 182 -4.39 -20.72 -16.61
CA THR A 182 -3.11 -20.93 -15.96
C THR A 182 -1.96 -20.21 -16.68
N ARG A 183 -1.05 -19.59 -15.92
CA ARG A 183 0.38 -19.56 -16.26
C ARG A 183 1.22 -19.57 -14.98
N GLN A 184 1.90 -20.70 -14.80
CA GLN A 184 3.02 -20.85 -13.88
C GLN A 184 4.27 -20.21 -14.50
N ASP A 185 5.29 -20.06 -13.67
CA ASP A 185 6.68 -19.70 -13.95
C ASP A 185 7.07 -18.22 -13.76
N ALA A 186 7.24 -17.85 -12.49
CA ALA A 186 8.13 -16.76 -12.08
C ALA A 186 9.35 -17.36 -11.37
N VAL A 187 10.52 -17.14 -11.96
CA VAL A 187 11.85 -17.46 -11.39
C VAL A 187 12.19 -16.40 -10.33
N PRO A 188 12.70 -16.76 -9.13
CA PRO A 188 12.99 -15.77 -8.09
C PRO A 188 14.34 -15.08 -8.35
N VAL A 189 14.31 -13.74 -8.37
CA VAL A 189 15.49 -12.88 -8.35
C VAL A 189 15.94 -12.72 -6.90
N THR A 190 17.19 -13.07 -6.61
CA THR A 190 17.88 -12.84 -5.34
C THR A 190 18.16 -11.34 -5.12
N PRO A 191 17.96 -10.80 -3.91
CA PRO A 191 18.43 -9.46 -3.58
C PRO A 191 19.75 -9.53 -2.81
N GLU A 192 20.80 -8.94 -3.37
CA GLU A 192 21.93 -8.44 -2.58
C GLU A 192 21.96 -6.93 -2.75
N THR A 193 21.74 -6.21 -1.65
CA THR A 193 22.47 -4.98 -1.30
C THR A 193 22.14 -4.59 0.13
N ASP A 194 23.20 -4.58 0.95
CA ASP A 194 23.23 -4.01 2.30
C ASP A 194 22.97 -2.50 2.29
N ALA A 195 22.02 -2.06 3.11
CA ALA A 195 21.90 -0.67 3.55
C ALA A 195 21.49 -0.66 5.02
N ASP A 196 22.46 -0.28 5.86
CA ASP A 196 22.33 0.00 7.28
C ASP A 196 21.31 1.13 7.52
N SER A 197 20.14 0.75 8.01
CA SER A 197 19.19 1.62 8.68
C SER A 197 18.54 0.80 9.78
N GLY A 198 18.68 1.25 11.02
CA GLY A 198 18.06 0.64 12.19
C GLY A 198 16.53 0.65 12.06
N GLN A 199 16.01 -0.39 11.41
CA GLN A 199 14.63 -0.82 11.50
C GLN A 199 14.67 -2.15 12.24
N ASP A 200 13.81 -2.29 13.25
CA ASP A 200 13.50 -3.57 13.87
C ASP A 200 13.46 -4.63 12.76
N LYS A 201 14.31 -5.64 12.84
CA LYS A 201 14.39 -6.70 11.83
C LYS A 201 13.05 -7.42 11.83
N ILE A 202 12.12 -6.94 11.00
CA ILE A 202 10.88 -7.66 10.75
C ILE A 202 11.33 -8.94 10.06
N SER A 203 11.24 -10.06 10.77
CA SER A 203 11.59 -11.35 10.21
C SER A 203 10.73 -11.57 8.97
N SER A 204 11.29 -12.16 7.90
CA SER A 204 10.51 -12.50 6.71
C SER A 204 9.25 -13.31 7.08
N THR A 205 9.35 -14.11 8.14
CA THR A 205 8.25 -14.88 8.73
C THR A 205 7.12 -14.02 9.29
N ASP A 206 7.44 -12.85 9.86
CA ASP A 206 6.45 -11.97 10.49
C ASP A 206 5.68 -11.19 9.42
N MET A 207 6.38 -10.79 8.35
CA MET A 207 5.73 -10.21 7.16
C MET A 207 4.79 -11.21 6.48
N ASP A 208 5.22 -12.47 6.34
CA ASP A 208 4.40 -13.53 5.76
C ASP A 208 3.15 -13.81 6.60
N TYR A 209 3.32 -13.88 7.93
CA TYR A 209 2.21 -14.00 8.87
C TYR A 209 1.23 -12.83 8.72
N HIS A 210 1.77 -11.61 8.72
CA HIS A 210 0.98 -10.39 8.63
C HIS A 210 0.14 -10.36 7.36
N ASN A 211 0.78 -10.60 6.22
CA ASN A 211 0.12 -10.61 4.91
C ASN A 211 -0.96 -11.69 4.85
N ALA A 212 -0.68 -12.91 5.33
CA ALA A 212 -1.65 -13.99 5.33
C ALA A 212 -2.91 -13.66 6.15
N VAL A 213 -2.74 -13.11 7.36
CA VAL A 213 -3.86 -12.71 8.24
C VAL A 213 -4.65 -11.55 7.63
N ALA A 214 -3.95 -10.53 7.10
CA ALA A 214 -4.57 -9.36 6.47
C ALA A 214 -5.38 -9.75 5.23
N THR A 215 -4.80 -10.54 4.33
CA THR A 215 -5.46 -11.02 3.11
C THR A 215 -6.69 -11.86 3.46
N LYS A 216 -6.58 -12.77 4.43
CA LYS A 216 -7.71 -13.62 4.85
C LYS A 216 -8.86 -12.78 5.40
N TYR A 217 -8.57 -11.81 6.27
CA TYR A 217 -9.58 -10.91 6.82
C TYR A 217 -10.28 -10.10 5.73
N LEU A 218 -9.52 -9.53 4.79
CA LEU A 218 -10.08 -8.77 3.67
C LEU A 218 -10.93 -9.64 2.74
N GLN A 219 -10.48 -10.87 2.47
CA GLN A 219 -11.22 -11.84 1.66
C GLN A 219 -12.59 -12.19 2.27
N ARG A 220 -12.64 -12.46 3.58
CA ARG A 220 -13.90 -12.77 4.29
C ARG A 220 -14.82 -11.55 4.41
N ARG A 221 -14.25 -10.36 4.56
CA ARG A 221 -14.99 -9.11 4.61
C ARG A 221 -15.58 -8.70 3.25
N GLY A 222 -14.92 -9.07 2.15
CA GLY A 222 -15.33 -8.71 0.79
C GLY A 222 -15.35 -7.20 0.52
N LYS A 223 -14.69 -6.39 1.36
CA LYS A 223 -14.68 -4.92 1.29
C LYS A 223 -13.36 -4.34 1.75
N GLY A 224 -12.86 -3.37 0.99
CA GLY A 224 -11.61 -2.64 1.28
C GLY A 224 -10.39 -3.31 0.65
N LEU A 225 -9.39 -2.50 0.29
CA LEU A 225 -8.16 -2.97 -0.36
C LEU A 225 -7.02 -3.19 0.65
N MET A 226 -7.07 -2.50 1.79
CA MET A 226 -6.07 -2.53 2.85
C MET A 226 -6.74 -2.58 4.22
N ILE A 227 -6.06 -3.16 5.19
CA ILE A 227 -6.50 -3.15 6.59
C ILE A 227 -6.27 -1.77 7.23
N SER A 228 -7.01 -1.46 8.29
CA SER A 228 -6.84 -0.20 9.02
C SER A 228 -5.59 -0.26 9.90
N MET A 229 -4.93 0.88 10.17
CA MET A 229 -3.82 0.97 11.13
C MET A 229 -4.18 0.41 12.52
N LYS A 230 -5.46 0.42 12.90
CA LYS A 230 -5.92 -0.24 14.13
C LYS A 230 -5.86 -1.76 14.03
N ASP A 231 -6.30 -2.30 12.89
CA ASP A 231 -6.27 -3.75 12.64
C ASP A 231 -4.81 -4.22 12.47
N GLU A 232 -3.95 -3.41 11.86
CA GLU A 232 -2.49 -3.63 11.80
C GLU A 232 -1.91 -3.89 13.20
N SER A 233 -2.22 -2.99 14.15
CA SER A 233 -1.75 -3.13 15.53
C SER A 233 -2.28 -4.37 16.25
N VAL A 234 -3.42 -4.92 15.79
CA VAL A 234 -3.97 -6.17 16.33
C VAL A 234 -3.17 -7.36 15.80
N ILE A 235 -2.79 -7.37 14.51
CA ILE A 235 -1.95 -8.43 13.94
C ILE A 235 -0.56 -8.43 14.60
N SER A 236 0.03 -7.26 14.85
CA SER A 236 1.30 -7.16 15.58
C SER A 236 1.21 -7.78 16.98
N LYS A 237 0.06 -7.67 17.66
CA LYS A 237 -0.16 -8.33 18.96
C LYS A 237 -0.23 -9.85 18.83
N TYR A 238 -0.87 -10.37 17.78
CA TYR A 238 -0.90 -11.81 17.56
C TYR A 238 0.49 -12.41 17.36
N ILE A 239 1.37 -11.68 16.66
CA ILE A 239 2.77 -12.07 16.49
C ILE A 239 3.50 -12.03 17.85
N ALA A 240 3.33 -10.96 18.63
CA ALA A 240 3.93 -10.84 19.96
C ALA A 240 3.49 -11.95 20.93
N ASP A 241 2.22 -12.37 20.85
CA ASP A 241 1.64 -13.43 21.67
C ASP A 241 1.89 -14.84 21.09
N ASN A 242 2.69 -14.96 20.02
CA ASN A 242 3.06 -16.21 19.36
C ASN A 242 1.88 -17.06 18.89
N ILE A 243 0.79 -16.43 18.45
CA ILE A 243 -0.37 -17.15 17.94
C ILE A 243 0.02 -17.83 16.61
N PRO A 244 -0.16 -19.15 16.45
CA PRO A 244 0.12 -19.84 15.20
C PRO A 244 -0.77 -19.33 14.07
N LEU A 245 -0.19 -19.19 12.87
CA LEU A 245 -0.88 -18.66 11.69
C LEU A 245 -2.21 -19.35 11.42
N GLN A 246 -2.23 -20.69 11.45
CA GLN A 246 -3.45 -21.45 11.21
C GLN A 246 -4.55 -21.14 12.23
N THR A 247 -4.19 -20.92 13.50
CA THR A 247 -5.16 -20.55 14.54
C THR A 247 -5.76 -19.17 14.30
N ALA A 248 -4.96 -18.21 13.84
CA ALA A 248 -5.47 -16.89 13.46
C ALA A 248 -6.41 -16.96 12.25
N LEU A 249 -6.05 -17.72 11.20
CA LEU A 249 -6.86 -17.89 10.00
C LEU A 249 -8.20 -18.58 10.31
N ASP A 250 -8.17 -19.68 11.07
CA ASP A 250 -9.37 -20.42 11.47
C ASP A 250 -10.28 -19.57 12.40
N GLY A 251 -9.68 -18.78 13.28
CA GLY A 251 -10.42 -17.89 14.17
C GLY A 251 -11.11 -16.75 13.43
N ILE A 252 -10.49 -16.24 12.36
CA ILE A 252 -11.15 -15.29 11.45
C ILE A 252 -12.34 -15.97 10.77
N ASP A 253 -12.15 -17.15 10.16
CA ASP A 253 -13.25 -17.83 9.46
C ASP A 253 -14.44 -18.08 10.39
N LYS A 254 -14.16 -18.61 11.58
CA LYS A 254 -15.17 -18.88 12.60
C LYS A 254 -15.89 -17.61 13.07
N ALA A 255 -15.15 -16.51 13.29
CA ALA A 255 -15.75 -15.24 13.69
C ALA A 255 -16.72 -14.69 12.64
N PHE A 256 -16.42 -14.88 11.36
CA PHE A 256 -17.32 -14.48 10.27
C PHE A 256 -18.50 -15.45 10.09
N ASP A 257 -18.31 -16.75 10.32
CA ASP A 257 -19.40 -17.73 10.24
C ASP A 257 -20.40 -17.60 11.40
N ASP A 258 -19.90 -17.27 12.60
CA ASP A 258 -20.72 -17.03 13.80
C ASP A 258 -21.42 -15.65 13.77
N PHE A 259 -21.00 -14.75 12.86
CA PHE A 259 -21.55 -13.40 12.76
C PHE A 259 -22.99 -13.39 12.21
N LYS A 260 -23.91 -12.88 13.01
CA LYS A 260 -25.33 -12.72 12.64
C LYS A 260 -25.62 -11.25 12.33
N PRO A 261 -25.77 -10.85 11.06
CA PRO A 261 -26.04 -9.46 10.70
C PRO A 261 -27.40 -9.02 11.22
N ASN A 262 -27.49 -7.78 11.67
CA ASN A 262 -28.77 -7.20 12.10
C ASN A 262 -29.74 -7.12 10.92
N PRO A 263 -30.94 -7.74 11.00
CA PRO A 263 -31.89 -7.77 9.88
C PRO A 263 -32.40 -6.38 9.48
N LYS A 264 -32.27 -5.36 10.35
CA LYS A 264 -32.67 -3.98 10.04
C LYS A 264 -31.60 -3.21 9.25
N ASN A 265 -30.35 -3.65 9.25
CA ASN A 265 -29.25 -2.95 8.59
C ASN A 265 -28.61 -3.82 7.52
N LYS A 266 -28.92 -3.54 6.25
CA LYS A 266 -28.37 -4.26 5.09
C LYS A 266 -26.85 -4.14 4.95
N TYR A 267 -26.23 -3.18 5.65
CA TYR A 267 -24.79 -2.93 5.63
C TYR A 267 -24.09 -3.35 6.91
N ASP A 268 -24.75 -4.15 7.73
CA ASP A 268 -24.13 -4.71 8.92
C ASP A 268 -23.08 -5.76 8.54
N GLY A 269 -21.98 -5.77 9.29
CA GLY A 269 -20.82 -6.57 8.95
C GLY A 269 -19.66 -6.27 9.88
N ILE A 270 -18.71 -7.20 9.94
CA ILE A 270 -17.48 -7.02 10.72
C ILE A 270 -16.64 -5.90 10.08
N LYS A 271 -16.33 -4.87 10.88
CA LYS A 271 -15.62 -3.67 10.41
C LYS A 271 -14.17 -3.58 10.88
N SER A 272 -13.80 -4.37 11.90
CA SER A 272 -12.45 -4.39 12.47
C SER A 272 -12.06 -5.82 12.82
N LEU A 273 -10.79 -6.12 12.62
CA LEU A 273 -10.17 -7.38 13.00
C LEU A 273 -10.25 -7.61 14.52
N ASN A 274 -10.37 -6.53 15.30
CA ASN A 274 -10.54 -6.58 16.75
C ASN A 274 -11.79 -7.39 17.18
N TYR A 275 -12.79 -7.52 16.30
CA TYR A 275 -13.96 -8.36 16.56
C TYR A 275 -13.59 -9.86 16.61
N CYS A 276 -12.62 -10.28 15.80
CA CYS A 276 -12.21 -11.68 15.71
C CYS A 276 -11.24 -12.06 16.85
N THR A 277 -10.63 -11.08 17.51
CA THR A 277 -9.61 -11.25 18.55
C THR A 277 -10.01 -12.22 19.64
N GLU A 278 -11.18 -12.04 20.25
CA GLU A 278 -11.63 -12.89 21.36
C GLU A 278 -11.76 -14.36 20.95
N LEU A 279 -12.29 -14.62 19.75
CA LEU A 279 -12.43 -15.98 19.21
C LEU A 279 -11.07 -16.60 18.87
N ILE A 280 -10.14 -15.81 18.32
CA ILE A 280 -8.78 -16.28 17.99
C ILE A 280 -8.05 -16.69 19.28
N TYR A 281 -8.06 -15.87 20.33
CA TYR A 281 -7.44 -16.24 21.60
C TYR A 281 -8.13 -17.42 22.28
N ALA A 282 -9.46 -17.51 22.22
CA ALA A 282 -10.18 -18.68 22.76
C ALA A 282 -9.81 -19.98 22.04
N LEU A 283 -9.68 -19.94 20.70
CA LEU A 283 -9.20 -21.07 19.91
C LEU A 283 -7.75 -21.41 20.20
N HIS A 284 -6.90 -20.39 20.42
CA HIS A 284 -5.51 -20.57 20.82
C HIS A 284 -5.39 -21.33 22.12
N ALA A 285 -6.04 -20.84 23.17
CA ALA A 285 -6.03 -21.47 24.50
C ALA A 285 -6.58 -22.91 24.45
N SER A 286 -7.61 -23.15 23.65
CA SER A 286 -8.16 -24.50 23.47
C SER A 286 -7.18 -25.47 22.80
N ARG A 287 -6.40 -24.98 21.81
CA ARG A 287 -5.39 -25.79 21.12
C ARG A 287 -4.16 -26.03 21.97
N GLU A 288 -3.77 -25.05 22.80
CA GLU A 288 -2.68 -25.20 23.77
C GLU A 288 -3.00 -26.28 24.81
N ALA A 289 -4.20 -26.26 25.39
CA ALA A 289 -4.63 -27.30 26.34
C ALA A 289 -4.58 -28.71 25.73
N VAL A 290 -5.06 -28.88 24.49
CA VAL A 290 -4.99 -30.17 23.78
C VAL A 290 -3.55 -30.58 23.44
N ALA A 291 -2.66 -29.62 23.18
CA ALA A 291 -1.25 -29.89 22.94
C ALA A 291 -0.52 -30.31 24.24
N GLU A 292 -0.88 -29.72 25.38
CA GLU A 292 -0.39 -30.12 26.70
C GLU A 292 -0.86 -31.53 27.06
N ASP A 293 -2.16 -31.83 26.89
CA ASP A 293 -2.72 -33.17 27.14
C ASP A 293 -2.05 -34.26 26.29
N LYS A 294 -1.77 -33.98 25.01
CA LYS A 294 -1.06 -34.90 24.11
C LYS A 294 0.39 -35.13 24.52
N LYS A 295 1.11 -34.11 24.99
CA LYS A 295 2.47 -34.26 25.52
C LYS A 295 2.52 -35.14 26.76
N SER A 296 1.52 -35.05 27.64
CA SER A 296 1.41 -35.96 28.80
C SER A 296 1.15 -37.41 28.37
N ILE A 297 0.27 -37.64 27.39
CA ILE A 297 -0.05 -39.00 26.89
C ILE A 297 1.16 -39.63 26.17
N GLU A 298 1.89 -38.87 25.36
CA GLU A 298 3.12 -39.37 24.70
C GLU A 298 4.23 -39.71 25.71
N THR A 299 4.32 -38.94 26.80
CA THR A 299 5.27 -39.21 27.89
C THR A 299 4.91 -40.49 28.66
N GLU A 300 3.61 -40.80 28.83
CA GLU A 300 3.15 -42.05 29.44
C GLU A 300 3.35 -43.28 28.52
N VAL A 301 3.18 -43.13 27.20
CA VAL A 301 3.42 -44.21 26.22
C VAL A 301 4.92 -44.53 26.07
N GLN A 302 5.80 -43.55 26.24
CA GLN A 302 7.25 -43.77 26.27
C GLN A 302 7.74 -44.47 27.55
N GLN A 303 7.02 -44.35 28.67
CA GLN A 303 7.34 -45.09 29.90
C GLN A 303 6.85 -46.55 29.88
N GLN A 304 5.86 -46.89 29.06
CA GLN A 304 5.37 -48.27 28.91
C GLN A 304 6.06 -49.08 27.78
N SER A 305 6.76 -48.43 26.85
CA SER A 305 7.50 -49.12 25.79
C SER A 305 8.92 -49.58 26.20
N ASP A 306 9.39 -49.21 27.39
CA ASP A 306 10.69 -49.63 27.94
C ASP A 306 10.64 -50.95 28.73
N GLN A 307 9.47 -51.61 28.76
CA GLN A 307 9.30 -52.93 29.40
C GLN A 307 8.48 -53.89 28.53
N THR A 308 8.91 -54.20 27.30
CA THR A 308 8.67 -55.54 26.70
C THR A 308 9.75 -55.89 25.67
N GLU A 309 10.60 -56.80 26.11
CA GLU A 309 11.55 -57.74 25.48
C GLU A 309 11.75 -57.86 23.96
N LEU A 310 13.05 -57.85 23.62
CA LEU A 310 13.79 -58.60 22.60
C LEU A 310 13.10 -59.83 21.96
N VAL A 311 13.13 -59.90 20.63
CA VAL A 311 13.23 -61.17 19.88
C VAL A 311 14.17 -60.98 18.68
N GLY A 312 15.29 -61.71 18.65
CA GLY A 312 16.15 -61.83 17.45
C GLY A 312 17.67 -61.90 17.70
N GLU A 313 18.13 -62.90 18.45
CA GLU A 313 19.46 -63.56 18.46
C GLU A 313 20.79 -62.78 18.42
N TYR A 314 20.82 -61.45 18.41
CA TYR A 314 22.07 -60.68 18.48
C TYR A 314 21.95 -59.52 19.46
N THR A 315 22.84 -59.45 20.44
CA THR A 315 22.91 -58.32 21.35
C THR A 315 23.49 -57.10 20.65
N LYS A 316 23.22 -55.90 21.17
CA LYS A 316 23.77 -54.64 20.65
C LYS A 316 25.31 -54.65 20.57
N ALA A 317 25.95 -55.41 21.46
CA ALA A 317 27.40 -55.63 21.47
C ALA A 317 27.87 -56.54 20.31
N ASP A 318 27.09 -57.55 19.94
CA ASP A 318 27.38 -58.45 18.81
C ASP A 318 27.32 -57.69 17.47
N ILE A 319 26.37 -56.77 17.33
CA ILE A 319 26.23 -55.94 16.14
C ILE A 319 27.42 -54.97 16.02
N GLN A 320 27.85 -54.37 17.12
CA GLN A 320 29.03 -53.49 17.12
C GLN A 320 30.31 -54.25 16.76
N THR A 321 30.47 -55.48 17.25
CA THR A 321 31.64 -56.31 16.92
C THR A 321 31.62 -56.84 15.49
N MET A 322 30.44 -57.10 14.90
CA MET A 322 30.34 -57.37 13.45
C MET A 322 30.71 -56.15 12.60
N LEU A 323 30.24 -54.96 12.98
CA LEU A 323 30.51 -53.72 12.24
C LEU A 323 31.99 -53.33 12.26
N THR A 324 32.68 -53.54 13.39
CA THR A 324 34.13 -53.29 13.48
C THR A 324 34.93 -54.28 12.64
N LYS A 325 34.54 -55.56 12.62
CA LYS A 325 35.16 -56.57 11.74
C LYS A 325 34.96 -56.27 10.25
N LEU A 326 33.80 -55.76 9.85
CA LEU A 326 33.54 -55.36 8.46
C LEU A 326 34.38 -54.16 8.04
N ARG A 327 34.54 -53.15 8.91
CA ARG A 327 35.42 -51.99 8.63
C ARG A 327 36.88 -52.39 8.49
N ALA A 328 37.37 -53.30 9.32
CA ALA A 328 38.74 -53.79 9.24
C ALA A 328 39.03 -54.55 7.93
N LYS A 329 38.00 -55.13 7.28
CA LYS A 329 38.14 -55.92 6.05
C LYS A 329 38.08 -55.11 4.76
N GLN A 330 37.64 -53.85 4.82
CA GLN A 330 37.60 -52.93 3.67
C GLN A 330 38.77 -51.93 3.61
N GLY A 331 39.68 -51.98 4.60
CA GLY A 331 40.92 -51.20 4.61
C GLY A 331 42.13 -52.12 4.47
N GLY A 332 42.41 -52.56 3.24
CA GLY A 332 43.57 -53.37 2.86
C GLY A 332 43.81 -53.32 1.36
#